data_AF-A0A952TF89-F1
#
_entry.id   AF-A0A952TF89-F1
#
_cell.length_a   1.000
_cell.length_b   1.000
_cell.length_c   1.000
_cell.angle_alpha   90.00
_cell.angle_beta   90.00
_cell.angle_gamma   90.00
#
_symmetry.space_group_name_H-M   'P 1'
#
loop_
_entity.id
_entity.type
_entity.pdbx_description
1 polymer ?
#
loop_
_entity_poly.entity_id
_entity_poly.type
_entity_poly.pdbx_seq_one_letter_code
_entity_poly.pdbx_strand_id
1 'polypeptide(L)'
;MNRVTAQALKPFISVMLIIMTLFGIVFLQMEERRNGYALLKLRREHKILLEEKRTREIQLAKITRPQLLESMAHSRFTLKKVQASQIIHLSGEGLKVVR
;
A
#
# COMPACT_ATOMS: atom_id res chain seq x y z
N MET A 1 -57.86 19.31 -30.65
CA MET A 1 -57.83 17.90 -31.04
C MET A 1 -56.47 17.30 -30.67
N ASN A 2 -56.24 16.95 -29.38
CA ASN A 2 -54.92 16.42 -28.93
C ASN A 2 -54.93 15.73 -27.54
N ARG A 3 -56.09 15.57 -26.89
CA ARG A 3 -56.18 14.96 -25.55
C ARG A 3 -56.33 13.44 -25.59
N VAL A 4 -56.95 12.92 -26.67
CA VAL A 4 -57.19 11.48 -26.87
C VAL A 4 -55.87 10.73 -27.10
N THR A 5 -54.94 11.32 -27.85
CA THR A 5 -53.58 10.78 -28.07
C THR A 5 -52.76 10.74 -26.78
N ALA A 6 -52.83 11.79 -25.96
CA ALA A 6 -52.15 11.83 -24.66
C ALA A 6 -52.71 10.80 -23.67
N GLN A 7 -54.03 10.53 -23.68
CA GLN A 7 -54.64 9.48 -22.85
C GLN A 7 -54.25 8.07 -23.30
N ALA A 8 -54.08 7.84 -24.61
CA ALA A 8 -53.59 6.58 -25.15
C ALA A 8 -52.11 6.30 -24.82
N LEU A 9 -51.30 7.34 -24.61
CA LEU A 9 -49.87 7.21 -24.29
C LEU A 9 -49.59 6.89 -22.81
N LYS A 10 -50.50 7.24 -21.90
CA LYS A 10 -50.39 6.99 -20.45
C LYS A 10 -50.11 5.53 -20.07
N PRO A 11 -50.85 4.53 -20.58
CA PRO A 11 -50.57 3.13 -20.25
C PRO A 11 -49.18 2.69 -20.75
N PHE A 12 -48.74 3.17 -21.91
CA PHE A 12 -47.42 2.86 -22.46
C PHE A 12 -46.30 3.42 -21.57
N ILE A 13 -46.42 4.68 -21.14
CA ILE A 13 -45.46 5.30 -20.21
C ILE A 13 -45.45 4.57 -18.87
N SER A 14 -46.62 4.20 -18.33
CA SER A 14 -46.73 3.47 -17.06
C SER A 14 -45.97 2.13 -17.12
N VAL A 15 -46.20 1.34 -18.17
CA VAL A 15 -45.52 0.06 -18.37
C VAL A 15 -44.01 0.27 -18.59
N MET A 16 -43.62 1.28 -19.37
CA MET A 16 -42.22 1.63 -19.58
C MET A 16 -41.52 1.98 -18.27
N LEU A 17 -42.19 2.73 -17.39
CA LEU A 17 -41.66 3.12 -16.08
C LEU A 17 -41.47 1.90 -15.17
N ILE A 18 -42.43 0.97 -15.17
CA ILE A 18 -42.33 -0.30 -14.44
C ILE A 18 -41.16 -1.15 -14.95
N ILE A 19 -40.98 -1.24 -16.27
CA ILE A 19 -39.86 -1.97 -16.86
C ILE A 19 -38.53 -1.32 -16.46
N MET A 20 -38.43 0.01 -16.57
CA MET A 20 -37.22 0.75 -16.21
C MET A 20 -36.84 0.58 -14.73
N THR A 21 -37.82 0.58 -13.82
CA THR A 21 -37.54 0.38 -12.39
C THR A 21 -37.11 -1.05 -12.10
N LEU A 22 -37.74 -2.06 -12.70
CA LEU A 22 -37.33 -3.45 -12.57
C LEU A 22 -35.91 -3.68 -13.07
N PHE A 23 -35.58 -3.16 -14.26
CA PHE A 23 -34.20 -3.21 -14.77
C PHE A 23 -33.25 -2.43 -13.87
N GLY A 24 -33.62 -1.22 -13.44
CA GLY A 24 -32.81 -0.39 -12.56
C GLY A 24 -32.38 -1.10 -11.27
N ILE A 25 -33.30 -1.82 -10.63
CA ILE A 25 -33.00 -2.61 -9.42
C ILE A 25 -31.97 -3.71 -9.71
N VAL A 26 -32.14 -4.44 -10.82
CA VAL A 26 -31.21 -5.51 -11.22
C VAL A 26 -29.82 -4.93 -11.53
N PHE A 27 -29.77 -3.81 -12.24
CA PHE A 27 -28.51 -3.11 -12.52
C PHE A 27 -27.80 -2.67 -11.24
N LEU A 28 -28.54 -2.13 -10.28
CA LEU A 28 -27.97 -1.70 -9.00
C LEU A 28 -27.38 -2.88 -8.23
N GLN A 29 -28.09 -4.01 -8.17
CA GLN A 29 -27.58 -5.24 -7.54
C GLN A 29 -26.35 -5.82 -8.27
N MET A 30 -26.31 -5.73 -9.60
CA MET A 30 -25.16 -6.19 -10.38
C MET A 30 -23.93 -5.30 -10.19
N GLU A 31 -24.11 -3.98 -10.14
CA GLU A 31 -23.06 -3.00 -9.81
C GLU A 31 -22.45 -3.27 -8.43
N GLU A 32 -23.30 -3.49 -7.41
CA GLU A 32 -22.85 -3.79 -6.05
C GLU A 32 -22.01 -5.07 -6.01
N ARG A 33 -22.46 -6.14 -6.68
CA ARG A 33 -21.71 -7.39 -6.78
C ARG A 33 -20.37 -7.21 -7.48
N ARG A 34 -20.34 -6.48 -8.60
CA ARG A 34 -19.10 -6.21 -9.34
C ARG A 34 -18.09 -5.45 -8.48
N ASN A 35 -18.54 -4.37 -7.82
CA ASN A 35 -17.68 -3.57 -6.94
C ASN A 35 -17.23 -4.38 -5.72
N GLY A 36 -18.10 -5.23 -5.17
CA GLY A 36 -17.75 -6.16 -4.09
C GLY A 36 -16.60 -7.09 -4.46
N TYR A 37 -16.63 -7.71 -5.65
CA TYR A 37 -15.53 -8.56 -6.11
C TYR A 37 -14.24 -7.78 -6.36
N ALA A 38 -14.34 -6.56 -6.90
CA ALA A 38 -13.17 -5.70 -7.10
C ALA A 38 -12.50 -5.34 -5.76
N LEU A 39 -13.29 -4.96 -4.75
CA LEU A 39 -12.78 -4.65 -3.41
C LEU A 39 -12.16 -5.88 -2.73
N LEU A 40 -12.79 -7.05 -2.85
CA LEU A 40 -12.25 -8.29 -2.29
C LEU A 40 -10.90 -8.66 -2.93
N LYS A 41 -10.77 -8.48 -4.25
CA LYS A 41 -9.51 -8.68 -4.96
C LYS A 41 -8.45 -7.69 -4.47
N LEU A 42 -8.78 -6.41 -4.42
CA LEU A 42 -7.86 -5.36 -3.97
C LEU A 42 -7.38 -5.59 -2.54
N ARG A 43 -8.27 -6.04 -1.66
CA ARG A 43 -7.93 -6.37 -0.26
C ARG A 43 -6.93 -7.52 -0.17
N ARG A 44 -7.08 -8.55 -1.02
CA ARG A 44 -6.13 -9.68 -1.07
C ARG A 44 -4.76 -9.23 -1.54
N GLU A 45 -4.70 -8.44 -2.61
CA GLU A 45 -3.45 -7.89 -3.15
C GLU A 45 -2.75 -7.00 -2.12
N HIS A 46 -3.50 -6.10 -1.46
CA HIS A 46 -2.96 -5.25 -0.40
C HIS A 46 -2.41 -6.07 0.77
N LYS A 47 -3.09 -7.16 1.17
CA LYS A 47 -2.61 -8.03 2.24
C LYS A 47 -1.27 -8.68 1.88
N ILE A 48 -1.13 -9.18 0.64
CA ILE A 48 0.11 -9.79 0.15
C ILE A 48 1.26 -8.78 0.18
N LEU A 49 1.03 -7.57 -0.34
CA LEU A 49 2.04 -6.50 -0.34
C LEU A 49 2.45 -6.08 1.08
N LEU A 50 1.50 -6.06 2.03
CA LEU A 50 1.78 -5.72 3.42
C LEU A 50 2.65 -6.79 4.10
N GLU A 51 2.35 -8.07 3.86
CA GLU A 51 3.16 -9.19 4.35
C GLU A 51 4.58 -9.14 3.77
N GLU A 52 4.70 -8.89 2.46
CA GLU A 52 6.01 -8.74 1.81
C GLU A 52 6.80 -7.58 2.41
N LYS A 53 6.18 -6.41 2.58
CA LYS A 53 6.82 -5.25 3.24
C LYS A 53 7.33 -5.62 4.64
N ARG A 54 6.51 -6.30 5.45
CA ARG A 54 6.90 -6.73 6.80
C ARG A 54 8.09 -7.69 6.76
N THR A 55 8.13 -8.63 5.80
CA THR A 55 9.29 -9.54 5.67
C THR A 55 10.58 -8.78 5.32
N ARG A 56 10.51 -7.80 4.42
CA ARG A 56 11.65 -6.96 4.03
C ARG A 56 12.13 -6.08 5.19
N GLU A 57 11.21 -5.49 5.96
CA GLU A 57 11.53 -4.73 7.17
C GLU A 57 12.25 -5.60 8.21
N ILE A 58 11.80 -6.84 8.42
CA ILE A 58 12.47 -7.79 9.31
C ILE A 58 13.89 -8.12 8.79
N GLN A 59 14.05 -8.34 7.49
CA GLN A 59 15.38 -8.59 6.89
C GLN A 59 16.31 -7.39 7.05
N LEU A 60 15.82 -6.18 6.76
CA LEU A 60 16.57 -4.95 6.98
C LEU A 60 16.96 -4.84 8.45
N ALA A 61 16.02 -5.01 9.36
CA ALA A 61 16.27 -4.95 10.81
C ALA A 61 17.33 -5.98 11.23
N LYS A 62 17.35 -7.19 10.65
CA LYS A 62 18.39 -8.20 10.92
C LYS A 62 19.78 -7.74 10.49
N ILE A 63 19.91 -7.10 9.33
CA ILE A 63 21.18 -6.61 8.78
C ILE A 63 21.66 -5.37 9.53
N THR A 64 20.75 -4.45 9.85
CA THR A 64 21.04 -3.20 10.56
C THR A 64 21.13 -3.39 12.08
N ARG A 65 21.11 -4.62 12.59
CA ARG A 65 21.34 -4.87 14.02
C ARG A 65 22.70 -4.26 14.42
N PRO A 66 22.75 -3.44 15.49
CA PRO A 66 23.99 -2.81 15.92
C PRO A 66 25.14 -3.81 16.15
N GLN A 67 24.86 -4.99 16.69
CA GLN A 67 25.85 -6.05 16.88
C GLN A 67 26.46 -6.56 15.56
N LEU A 68 25.67 -6.59 14.48
CA LEU A 68 26.14 -7.01 13.15
C LEU A 68 26.91 -5.86 12.48
N LEU A 69 26.48 -4.62 12.69
CA LEU A 69 27.23 -3.43 12.29
C LEU A 69 28.58 -3.34 13.01
N GLU A 70 28.64 -3.61 14.31
CA GLU A 70 29.87 -3.62 15.11
C GLU A 70 30.84 -4.71 14.66
N SER A 71 30.36 -5.94 14.45
CA SER A 71 31.20 -7.04 13.94
C SER A 71 31.67 -6.78 12.50
N MET A 72 30.81 -6.27 11.63
CA MET A 72 31.16 -5.89 10.27
C MET A 72 32.16 -4.73 10.26
N ALA A 73 31.97 -3.75 11.15
CA ALA A 73 32.88 -2.64 11.33
C ALA A 73 34.22 -3.08 11.91
N HIS A 74 34.25 -4.00 12.89
CA HIS A 74 35.49 -4.60 13.40
C HIS A 74 36.21 -5.47 12.36
N SER A 75 35.48 -6.11 11.44
CA SER A 75 36.07 -6.96 10.39
C SER A 75 36.64 -6.18 9.21
N ARG A 76 36.07 -5.02 8.89
CA ARG A 76 36.44 -4.19 7.72
C ARG A 76 37.21 -2.93 8.10
N PHE A 77 37.07 -2.44 9.34
CA PHE A 77 37.76 -1.29 9.87
C PHE A 77 38.52 -1.68 11.15
N THR A 78 39.76 -1.22 11.28
CA THR A 78 40.59 -1.44 12.46
C THR A 78 40.12 -0.55 13.63
N LEU A 79 38.88 -0.73 14.08
CA LEU A 79 38.28 0.07 15.16
C LEU A 79 38.82 -0.39 16.51
N LYS A 80 39.74 0.40 17.07
CA LYS A 80 40.19 0.26 18.46
C LYS A 80 39.19 0.95 19.40
N LYS A 81 38.94 0.34 20.57
CA LYS A 81 38.05 0.88 21.60
C LYS A 81 38.58 2.25 22.07
N VAL A 82 37.76 3.30 21.94
CA VAL A 82 38.16 4.69 22.24
C VAL A 82 38.43 4.81 23.74
N GLN A 83 39.63 5.23 24.12
CA GLN A 83 40.02 5.50 25.51
C GLN A 83 39.79 6.98 25.84
N ALA A 84 39.41 7.28 27.08
CA ALA A 84 38.98 8.61 27.53
C ALA A 84 40.01 9.75 27.35
N SER A 85 41.26 9.43 27.04
CA SER A 85 42.37 10.39 26.83
C SER A 85 42.81 10.53 25.37
N GLN A 86 42.06 9.97 24.40
CA GLN A 86 42.50 9.91 23.01
C GLN A 86 41.90 11.05 22.17
N ILE A 87 42.75 11.88 21.56
CA ILE A 87 42.34 12.96 20.66
C ILE A 87 42.15 12.39 19.25
N ILE A 88 40.91 12.41 18.74
CA ILE A 88 40.56 11.93 17.41
C ILE A 88 40.66 13.09 16.42
N HIS A 89 41.64 13.04 15.52
CA HIS A 89 41.77 14.01 14.43
C HIS A 89 40.80 13.65 13.29
N LEU A 90 39.66 14.35 13.23
CA LEU A 90 38.72 14.32 12.10
C LEU A 90 39.17 15.32 11.02
N SER A 91 40.32 15.07 10.40
CA SER A 91 40.75 15.80 9.20
C SER A 91 40.93 14.81 8.07
N GLY A 92 40.44 15.17 6.89
CA GLY A 92 40.10 14.29 5.76
C GLY A 92 41.23 13.52 5.07
N GLU A 93 42.37 13.30 5.71
CA GLU A 93 43.46 12.48 5.16
C GLU A 93 44.11 11.63 6.25
N GLY A 94 43.90 10.31 6.16
CA GLY A 94 44.78 9.27 6.68
C GLY A 94 45.12 9.30 8.18
N LEU A 95 44.40 8.48 8.96
CA LEU A 95 44.67 8.15 10.36
C LEU A 95 46.16 7.82 10.62
N LYS A 96 46.93 8.78 11.17
CA LYS A 96 48.18 8.51 11.88
C LYS A 96 47.96 8.63 13.38
N VAL A 97 48.15 7.52 14.08
CA VAL A 97 48.12 7.45 15.54
C VAL A 97 49.48 7.91 16.06
N VAL A 98 49.53 9.05 16.74
CA VAL A 98 50.72 9.52 17.48
C VAL A 98 50.51 9.23 18.96
N ARG A 99 51.60 8.78 19.60
CA ARG A 99 51.66 8.15 20.93
C ARG A 99 51.48 9.15 22.07
#